data_AF-A0A1F4DFR9-F1
#
_entry.id   AF-A0A1F4DFR9-F1
#
_cell.length_a   1.000
_cell.length_b   1.000
_cell.length_c   1.000
_cell.angle_alpha   90.00
_cell.angle_beta   90.00
_cell.angle_gamma   90.00
#
_symmetry.space_group_name_H-M   'P 1'
#
loop_
_entity.id
_entity.type
_entity.pdbx_description
1 polymer ?
#
loop_
_entity_poly.entity_id
_entity_poly.type
_entity_poly.pdbx_seq_one_letter_code
_entity_poly.pdbx_strand_id
1 'polypeptide(L)'
;MTVAQGTVDIARLGRALHASPQQARHMIEELERLGYLDEVVAGCGQPCERCPLQQSCLFRNRPRLWKLTRKGERFLTGRGTECWKT
;
A
#
# COMPACT_ATOMS: atom_id res chain seq x y z
N MET A 1 13.47 -13.01 6.53
CA MET A 1 13.04 -11.60 6.47
C MET A 1 11.69 -11.57 5.78
N THR A 2 10.62 -11.32 6.54
CA THR A 2 9.26 -11.32 6.01
C THR A 2 9.04 -10.00 5.30
N VAL A 3 9.06 -10.00 3.96
CA VAL A 3 8.37 -8.95 3.19
C VAL A 3 6.98 -8.86 3.80
N ALA A 4 6.54 -7.70 4.26
CA ALA A 4 5.23 -7.56 4.86
C ALA A 4 4.16 -7.95 3.81
N GLN A 5 3.80 -9.24 3.79
CA GLN A 5 2.75 -9.79 2.96
C GLN A 5 1.44 -9.43 3.65
N GLY A 6 0.98 -8.21 3.41
CA GLY A 6 -0.26 -7.75 3.99
C GLY A 6 -0.68 -6.40 3.45
N THR A 7 -1.98 -6.22 3.27
CA THR A 7 -2.60 -4.92 3.05
C THR A 7 -2.49 -4.11 4.33
N VAL A 8 -1.91 -2.92 4.26
CA VAL A 8 -1.86 -1.97 5.39
C VAL A 8 -2.83 -0.82 5.09
N ASP A 9 -3.71 -0.52 6.04
CA ASP A 9 -4.60 0.63 5.94
C ASP A 9 -3.87 1.94 6.32
N ILE A 10 -4.38 3.08 5.82
CA ILE A 10 -3.77 4.41 6.03
C ILE A 10 -3.61 4.77 7.51
N ALA A 11 -4.54 4.37 8.39
CA ALA A 11 -4.44 4.72 9.80
C ALA A 11 -3.33 3.92 10.48
N ARG A 12 -3.20 2.63 10.15
CA ARG A 12 -2.06 1.82 10.59
C ARG A 12 -0.74 2.32 10.02
N LEU A 13 -0.71 2.75 8.76
CA LEU A 13 0.47 3.35 8.15
C LEU A 13 0.89 4.64 8.86
N GLY A 14 -0.06 5.54 9.14
CA GLY A 14 0.21 6.78 9.89
C GLY A 14 0.83 6.50 11.25
N ARG A 15 0.29 5.54 12.01
CA ARG A 15 0.88 5.12 13.29
C ARG A 15 2.31 4.59 13.14
N ALA A 16 2.56 3.74 12.13
CA ALA A 16 3.90 3.19 11.90
C ALA A 16 4.93 4.26 11.52
N LEU A 17 4.49 5.31 10.83
CA LEU A 17 5.33 6.43 10.40
C LEU A 17 5.38 7.58 11.42
N HIS A 18 4.73 7.45 12.59
CA HIS A 18 4.50 8.55 13.54
C HIS A 18 3.94 9.82 12.87
N ALA A 19 3.08 9.64 11.87
CA ALA A 19 2.51 10.69 11.03
C ALA A 19 0.98 10.70 11.15
N SER A 20 0.36 11.86 10.90
CA SER A 20 -1.10 11.91 10.82
C SER A 20 -1.61 11.14 9.59
N PRO A 21 -2.86 10.64 9.59
CA PRO A 21 -3.42 9.95 8.43
C PRO A 21 -3.40 10.77 7.14
N GLN A 22 -3.53 12.10 7.24
CA GLN A 22 -3.42 13.02 6.09
C GLN A 22 -1.99 13.09 5.56
N GLN A 23 -0.99 13.17 6.43
CA GLN A 23 0.42 13.11 6.03
C GLN A 23 0.73 11.77 5.35
N ALA A 24 0.22 10.66 5.90
CA ALA A 24 0.37 9.34 5.28
C ALA A 24 -0.23 9.26 3.87
N ARG A 25 -1.38 9.92 3.63
CA ARG A 25 -1.97 10.03 2.29
C ARG A 25 -1.07 10.82 1.33
N HIS A 26 -0.60 11.99 1.74
CA HIS A 26 0.30 12.80 0.91
C HIS A 26 1.60 12.07 0.57
N MET A 27 2.15 11.30 1.50
CA MET A 27 3.33 10.46 1.21
C MET A 27 3.06 9.41 0.13
N ILE A 28 1.89 8.76 0.17
CA ILE A 28 1.50 7.79 -0.87
C ILE A 28 1.28 8.46 -2.21
N GLU A 29 0.54 9.58 -2.23
CA GLU A 29 0.28 10.36 -3.45
C GLU A 29 1.59 10.81 -4.12
N GLU A 30 2.57 11.24 -3.33
CA GLU A 30 3.87 11.63 -3.84
C GLU A 30 4.66 10.42 -4.38
N LEU A 31 4.64 9.28 -3.69
CA LEU A 31 5.30 8.05 -4.17
C LEU A 31 4.66 7.52 -5.46
N GLU A 32 3.35 7.66 -5.61
CA GLU A 32 2.62 7.37 -6.85
C GLU A 32 3.04 8.33 -7.97
N ARG A 33 3.04 9.65 -7.71
CA ARG A 33 3.50 10.68 -8.66
C ARG A 33 4.95 10.46 -9.12
N LEU A 34 5.81 10.00 -8.22
CA LEU A 34 7.21 9.67 -8.51
C LEU A 34 7.37 8.30 -9.21
N GLY A 35 6.29 7.53 -9.38
CA GLY A 35 6.28 6.23 -10.07
C GLY A 35 6.87 5.08 -9.26
N TYR A 36 6.94 5.21 -7.93
CA TYR A 36 7.32 4.10 -7.04
C TYR A 36 6.13 3.19 -6.70
N LEU A 37 4.92 3.75 -6.72
CA LEU A 37 3.66 3.05 -6.51
C LEU A 37 2.76 3.20 -7.74
N ASP A 38 1.95 2.18 -8.01
CA ASP A 38 0.82 2.24 -8.94
C ASP A 38 -0.47 1.94 -8.17
N GLU A 39 -1.52 2.72 -8.41
CA GLU A 39 -2.86 2.37 -7.95
C GLU A 39 -3.30 1.08 -8.66
N VAL A 40 -3.56 0.04 -7.86
CA VAL A 40 -4.29 -1.13 -8.33
C VAL A 40 -5.75 -0.73 -8.31
N VAL A 41 -6.37 -0.67 -9.48
CA VAL A 41 -7.83 -0.60 -9.58
C VAL A 41 -8.38 -1.89 -8.97
N ALA A 42 -8.64 -1.83 -7.67
CA ALA A 42 -9.19 -2.90 -6.86
C ALA A 42 -10.69 -2.97 -7.12
N GLY A 43 -11.04 -3.24 -8.37
CA GLY A 43 -12.39 -3.63 -8.72
C GLY A 43 -12.55 -5.10 -8.40
N CYS A 44 -13.39 -5.42 -7.41
CA CYS A 44 -14.09 -6.69 -7.51
C CYS A 44 -14.84 -6.67 -8.85
N GLY A 45 -14.76 -7.72 -9.67
CA GLY A 45 -15.51 -7.81 -10.94
C GLY A 45 -17.04 -7.77 -10.77
N GLN A 46 -17.52 -7.68 -9.53
CA GLN A 46 -18.91 -7.51 -9.14
C GLN A 46 -19.04 -6.29 -8.21
N PRO A 47 -20.13 -5.50 -8.31
CA PRO A 47 -20.44 -4.46 -7.36
C PRO A 47 -20.43 -5.01 -5.92
N CYS A 48 -19.94 -4.22 -4.96
CA CYS A 48 -19.90 -4.64 -3.55
C CYS A 48 -21.27 -5.05 -3.00
N GLU A 49 -22.35 -4.49 -3.54
CA GLU A 49 -23.75 -4.80 -3.23
C GLU A 49 -24.16 -6.25 -3.57
N ARG A 50 -23.46 -6.89 -4.50
CA ARG A 50 -23.72 -8.28 -4.95
C ARG A 50 -22.61 -9.25 -4.55
N CYS A 51 -21.64 -8.80 -3.75
CA CYS A 51 -20.52 -9.63 -3.33
C CYS A 51 -20.97 -10.56 -2.19
N PRO A 52 -20.85 -11.90 -2.32
CA PRO A 52 -21.19 -12.83 -1.23
C PRO A 52 -20.38 -12.60 0.05
N LEU A 53 -19.21 -11.96 -0.08
CA LEU A 53 -18.32 -11.60 1.02
C LEU A 53 -18.55 -10.15 1.51
N GLN A 54 -19.61 -9.45 1.09
CA GLN A 54 -19.84 -8.04 1.44
C GLN A 54 -19.81 -7.79 2.97
N GLN A 55 -20.39 -8.69 3.76
CA GLN A 55 -20.46 -8.50 5.21
C GLN A 55 -19.12 -8.68 5.92
N SER A 56 -18.23 -9.51 5.36
CA SER A 56 -16.89 -9.78 5.88
C SER A 56 -15.79 -8.98 5.18
N CYS A 57 -16.09 -8.31 4.07
CA CYS A 57 -15.16 -7.46 3.36
C CYS A 57 -14.89 -6.19 4.18
N LEU A 58 -13.66 -6.07 4.71
CA LEU A 58 -13.19 -4.87 5.42
C LEU A 58 -13.28 -3.60 4.56
N PHE A 59 -13.34 -3.76 3.24
CA PHE A 59 -13.29 -2.68 2.26
C PHE A 59 -14.62 -2.44 1.54
N ARG A 60 -15.74 -2.54 2.28
CA ARG A 60 -17.14 -2.34 1.83
C ARG A 60 -17.35 -1.22 0.79
N ASN A 61 -16.50 -0.18 0.79
CA ASN A 61 -16.37 0.81 -0.27
C ASN A 61 -14.98 0.70 -0.90
N ARG A 62 -14.91 0.39 -2.21
CA ARG A 62 -13.73 0.33 -3.08
C ARG A 62 -12.43 0.86 -2.41
N PRO A 63 -11.61 -0.01 -1.82
CA PRO A 63 -10.36 0.45 -1.25
C PRO A 63 -9.46 0.90 -2.39
N ARG A 64 -8.83 2.06 -2.23
CA ARG A 64 -7.66 2.38 -3.07
C ARG A 64 -6.54 1.48 -2.59
N LEU A 65 -6.04 0.63 -3.49
CA LEU A 65 -4.93 -0.26 -3.23
C LEU A 65 -3.74 0.22 -4.06
N TRP A 66 -2.54 0.08 -3.52
CA TRP A 66 -1.31 0.41 -4.24
C TRP A 66 -0.39 -0.81 -4.27
N LYS A 67 0.32 -0.98 -5.38
CA LYS A 67 1.40 -1.96 -5.52
C LYS A 67 2.72 -1.25 -5.80
N LEU A 68 3.83 -1.89 -5.45
CA LEU A 68 5.15 -1.43 -5.89
C LEU A 68 5.26 -1.57 -7.40
N THR A 69 5.85 -0.56 -8.05
CA THR A 69 6.31 -0.68 -9.43
C THR A 69 7.68 -1.34 -9.46
N ARG A 70 8.16 -1.72 -10.65
CA ARG A 70 9.55 -2.17 -10.84
C ARG A 70 10.59 -1.13 -10.37
N LYS A 71 10.24 0.17 -10.34
CA LYS A 71 11.09 1.22 -9.77
C LYS A 71 11.08 1.14 -8.24
N GLY A 72 9.90 0.98 -7.63
CA GLY A 72 9.72 0.74 -6.20
C GLY A 72 10.48 -0.47 -5.69
N GLU A 73 10.35 -1.61 -6.37
CA GLU A 73 11.07 -2.85 -6.03
C GLU A 73 12.59 -2.64 -6.05
N ARG A 74 13.13 -2.07 -7.13
CA ARG A 74 14.58 -1.79 -7.24
C ARG A 74 15.08 -0.86 -6.14
N PHE A 75 14.31 0.16 -5.78
CA PHE A 75 14.67 1.09 -4.71
C PHE A 75 14.74 0.38 -3.34
N LEU A 76 13.84 -0.56 -3.07
CA LEU A 76 13.87 -1.34 -1.83
C LEU A 76 15.00 -2.38 -1.83
N THR A 77 15.26 -3.05 -2.95
CA THR A 77 16.37 -4.00 -3.08
C THR A 77 17.73 -3.30 -2.98
N GLY A 78 17.86 -2.08 -3.55
CA GLY A 78 19.10 -1.31 -3.54
C GLY A 78 19.52 -0.76 -2.16
N ARG A 79 18.58 -0.56 -1.22
CA ARG A 79 18.87 -0.17 0.16
C ARG A 79 19.23 -1.35 1.09
N GLY A 80 19.13 -2.59 0.60
CA GLY A 80 19.33 -3.80 1.39
C GLY A 80 20.78 -4.27 1.53
N THR A 81 21.73 -3.70 0.80
CA THR A 81 23.12 -4.20 0.76
C THR A 81 24.12 -3.44 1.65
N GLU A 82 23.72 -2.35 2.31
CA GLU A 82 24.65 -1.49 3.08
C GLU A 82 24.56 -1.65 4.61
N CYS A 83 23.80 -2.61 5.15
CA CYS A 83 23.66 -2.79 6.60
C CYS A 83 24.42 -3.99 7.21
N TRP A 84 25.50 -4.51 6.60
CA TRP A 84 26.22 -5.66 7.18
C TRP A 84 27.75 -5.57 7.22
N LYS A 85 28.36 -4.40 6.94
CA LYS A 85 29.80 -4.20 7.16
C LYS A 85 30.07 -3.06 8.14
N THR A 86 30.01 -3.37 9.44
CA THR A 86 31.04 -3.12 10.48
C THR A 86 30.46 -3.54 11.82
#